data_AF-A0A920BAR0-F1
#
_entry.id   AF-A0A920BAR0-F1
#
_cell.length_a   1.000
_cell.length_b   1.000
_cell.length_c   1.000
_cell.angle_alpha   90.00
_cell.angle_beta   90.00
_cell.angle_gamma   90.00
#
_symmetry.space_group_name_H-M   'P 1'
#
loop_
_entity.id
_entity.type
_entity.pdbx_description
1 polymer ?
#
loop_
_entity_poly.entity_id
_entity_poly.type
_entity_poly.pdbx_seq_one_letter_code
_entity_poly.pdbx_strand_id
1 'polypeptide(L)'
;MDEPLSNLDAALRVHMRAEISELHRDLKTTFVYVTHDQAEALTMSDRMAVMMDGEILQLDTPNEIYKNPSNLRVAEFIGSPKINVLPAESDEKGNITCKGITISQTLKNPNKCNLLLGIRPEHMEMVGNKKNKYLTGKIHHKENLGSDLYLHVVLNEGEEKIIIRSDSTDAFDLKIGEEVNSEWKAEKILAFDLDGKSLPLNK
;
A
#
# COMPACT_ATOMS: atom_id res chain seq x y z
N MET A 1 21.56 -9.01 -15.09
CA MET A 1 22.24 -7.93 -14.35
C MET A 1 21.88 -8.10 -12.90
N ASP A 2 22.88 -8.14 -12.02
CA ASP A 2 22.68 -8.38 -10.59
C ASP A 2 23.04 -7.12 -9.80
N GLU A 3 22.02 -6.41 -9.33
CA GLU A 3 22.08 -5.19 -8.53
C GLU A 3 23.12 -4.13 -8.96
N PRO A 4 23.15 -3.74 -10.25
CA PRO A 4 24.26 -2.97 -10.82
C PRO A 4 24.34 -1.50 -10.34
N LEU A 5 23.27 -0.96 -9.74
CA LEU A 5 23.19 0.45 -9.32
C LEU A 5 23.35 0.66 -7.81
N SER A 6 23.59 -0.40 -7.04
CA SER A 6 23.67 -0.38 -5.57
C SER A 6 24.75 0.54 -5.01
N ASN A 7 25.89 0.61 -5.68
CA ASN A 7 27.05 1.39 -5.25
C ASN A 7 27.06 2.85 -5.74
N LEU A 8 26.02 3.28 -6.46
CA LEU A 8 25.91 4.64 -6.99
C LEU A 8 25.16 5.54 -6.01
N ASP A 9 25.53 6.83 -6.02
CA ASP A 9 24.78 7.86 -5.30
C ASP A 9 23.36 8.03 -5.86
N ALA A 10 22.48 8.65 -5.08
CA ALA A 10 21.06 8.75 -5.42
C ALA A 10 20.79 9.49 -6.74
N ALA A 11 21.54 10.55 -7.05
CA ALA A 11 21.33 11.33 -8.27
C ALA A 11 21.79 10.55 -9.49
N LEU A 12 22.97 9.93 -9.41
CA LEU A 12 23.52 9.09 -10.47
C LEU A 12 22.68 7.83 -10.70
N ARG A 13 22.10 7.26 -9.63
CA ARG A 13 21.17 6.13 -9.73
C ARG A 13 19.94 6.47 -10.55
N VAL A 14 19.33 7.65 -10.34
CA VAL A 14 18.18 8.11 -11.13
C VAL A 14 18.55 8.28 -12.60
N HIS A 15 19.72 8.85 -12.88
CA HIS A 15 20.19 9.03 -14.26
C HIS A 15 20.45 7.67 -14.95
N MET A 16 21.23 6.80 -14.33
CA MET A 16 21.57 5.48 -14.89
C MET A 16 20.33 4.58 -15.09
N ARG A 17 19.33 4.71 -14.23
CA ARG A 17 18.04 4.03 -14.37
C ARG A 17 17.34 4.39 -15.69
N ALA A 18 17.32 5.68 -16.04
CA ALA A 18 16.76 6.14 -17.31
C ALA A 18 17.55 5.57 -18.50
N GLU A 19 18.88 5.67 -18.46
CA GLU A 19 19.77 5.15 -19.51
C GLU A 19 19.60 3.65 -19.75
N ILE A 20 19.54 2.84 -18.69
CA ILE A 20 19.32 1.39 -18.81
C ILE A 20 17.95 1.10 -19.42
N SER A 21 16.93 1.87 -19.03
CA SER A 21 15.55 1.67 -19.54
C SER A 21 15.45 2.01 -21.02
N GLU A 22 16.12 3.08 -21.47
CA GLU A 22 16.23 3.47 -22.88
C GLU A 22 16.99 2.42 -23.69
N LEU A 23 18.16 2.00 -23.20
CA LEU A 23 18.97 0.97 -23.83
C LEU A 23 18.23 -0.36 -23.98
N HIS A 24 17.47 -0.79 -22.97
CA HIS A 24 16.61 -1.97 -23.06
C HIS A 24 15.56 -1.83 -24.17
N ARG A 25 14.91 -0.66 -24.25
CA ARG A 25 13.87 -0.37 -25.26
C ARG A 25 14.44 -0.39 -26.68
N ASP A 26 15.65 0.11 -26.86
CA ASP A 26 16.32 0.18 -28.16
C ASP A 26 16.86 -1.17 -28.61
N LEU A 27 17.51 -1.92 -27.71
CA LEU A 27 18.11 -3.21 -28.03
C LEU A 27 17.06 -4.32 -28.22
N LYS A 28 15.88 -4.22 -27.59
CA LYS A 28 14.79 -5.22 -27.64
C LYS A 28 15.25 -6.65 -27.33
N THR A 29 16.29 -6.78 -26.50
CA THR A 29 16.80 -8.07 -26.05
C THR A 29 16.22 -8.39 -24.67
N THR A 30 16.20 -9.67 -24.30
CA THR A 30 15.67 -10.07 -22.99
C THR A 30 16.63 -9.69 -21.87
N PHE A 31 16.19 -8.79 -20.98
CA PHE A 31 16.91 -8.40 -19.79
C PHE A 31 16.31 -9.08 -18.55
N VAL A 32 17.18 -9.61 -17.70
CA VAL A 32 16.83 -10.01 -16.32
C VAL A 32 17.62 -9.10 -15.39
N TYR A 33 16.90 -8.31 -14.59
CA TYR A 33 17.45 -7.34 -13.65
C TYR A 33 17.03 -7.73 -12.23
N VAL A 34 18.01 -7.89 -11.34
CA VAL A 34 17.80 -8.23 -9.93
C VAL A 34 18.13 -7.02 -9.08
N THR A 35 17.26 -6.66 -8.14
CA THR A 35 17.43 -5.51 -7.25
C THR A 35 16.63 -5.69 -5.97
N HIS A 36 17.08 -5.05 -4.89
CA HIS A 36 16.30 -4.89 -3.65
C HIS A 36 15.53 -3.55 -3.62
N ASP A 37 15.74 -2.66 -4.58
CA ASP A 37 15.08 -1.36 -4.67
C ASP A 37 13.74 -1.47 -5.43
N GLN A 38 12.66 -1.25 -4.72
CA GLN A 38 11.30 -1.30 -5.25
C GLN A 38 11.08 -0.27 -6.37
N ALA A 39 11.68 0.91 -6.26
CA ALA A 39 11.52 1.97 -7.23
C ALA A 39 12.23 1.62 -8.54
N GLU A 40 13.38 0.94 -8.50
CA GLU A 40 14.01 0.38 -9.71
C GLU A 40 13.07 -0.63 -10.36
N ALA A 41 12.58 -1.60 -9.59
CA ALA A 41 11.70 -2.65 -10.09
C ALA A 41 10.42 -2.06 -10.73
N LEU A 42 9.78 -1.07 -10.08
CA LEU A 42 8.53 -0.46 -10.53
C LEU A 42 8.68 0.42 -11.78
N THR A 43 9.85 1.00 -12.02
CA THR A 43 10.04 2.01 -13.08
C THR A 43 10.74 1.46 -14.33
N MET A 44 11.55 0.41 -14.19
CA MET A 44 12.35 -0.14 -15.29
C MET A 44 11.75 -1.38 -15.94
N SER A 45 10.84 -2.07 -15.26
CA SER A 45 10.44 -3.43 -15.63
C SER A 45 9.13 -3.48 -16.41
N ASP A 46 9.08 -4.25 -17.50
CA ASP A 46 7.81 -4.63 -18.12
C ASP A 46 7.00 -5.60 -17.24
N ARG A 47 7.72 -6.50 -16.57
CA ARG A 47 7.22 -7.48 -15.59
C ARG A 47 8.22 -7.62 -14.45
N MET A 48 7.72 -7.86 -13.25
CA MET A 48 8.52 -8.07 -12.06
C MET A 48 8.10 -9.35 -11.33
N ALA A 49 9.08 -10.04 -10.76
CA ALA A 49 8.87 -11.17 -9.86
C ALA A 49 9.20 -10.72 -8.44
N VAL A 50 8.21 -10.72 -7.53
CA VAL A 50 8.47 -10.50 -6.11
C VAL A 50 8.81 -11.84 -5.48
N MET A 51 10.01 -11.93 -4.91
CA MET A 51 10.55 -13.15 -4.33
C MET A 51 10.87 -12.92 -2.85
N MET A 52 10.47 -13.86 -2.00
CA MET A 52 10.79 -13.86 -0.57
C MET A 52 11.09 -15.29 -0.13
N ASP A 53 12.09 -15.46 0.74
CA ASP A 53 12.49 -16.77 1.29
C ASP A 53 12.78 -17.84 0.22
N GLY A 54 13.22 -17.41 -0.97
CA GLY A 54 13.50 -18.29 -2.10
C GLY A 54 12.28 -18.66 -2.96
N GLU A 55 11.09 -18.15 -2.65
CA GLU A 55 9.86 -18.41 -3.40
C GLU A 55 9.36 -17.16 -4.13
N ILE A 56 8.94 -17.33 -5.39
CA ILE A 56 8.26 -16.28 -6.15
C ILE A 56 6.82 -16.21 -5.64
N LEU A 57 6.49 -15.12 -4.95
CA LEU A 57 5.14 -14.89 -4.42
C LEU A 57 4.19 -14.34 -5.50
N GLN A 58 4.70 -13.54 -6.42
CA GLN A 58 3.92 -12.97 -7.52
C GLN A 58 4.82 -12.59 -8.70
N LEU A 59 4.35 -12.84 -9.92
CA LEU A 59 5.02 -12.46 -11.17
C LEU A 59 4.01 -11.78 -12.11
N ASP A 60 4.06 -10.46 -12.20
CA ASP A 60 3.13 -9.68 -13.00
C ASP A 60 3.75 -8.33 -13.44
N THR A 61 2.98 -7.49 -14.12
CA THR A 61 3.34 -6.10 -14.40
C THR A 61 3.47 -5.30 -13.10
N PRO A 62 4.33 -4.26 -13.05
CA PRO A 62 4.46 -3.39 -11.88
C PRO A 62 3.12 -2.86 -11.34
N ASN A 63 2.23 -2.46 -12.25
CA ASN A 63 0.93 -1.93 -11.93
C ASN A 63 0.01 -2.99 -11.28
N GLU A 64 0.04 -4.23 -11.75
CA GLU A 64 -0.77 -5.30 -11.20
C GLU A 64 -0.27 -5.76 -9.83
N ILE A 65 1.06 -5.86 -9.64
CA ILE A 65 1.66 -6.15 -8.33
C ILE A 65 1.29 -5.07 -7.30
N TYR A 66 1.32 -3.79 -7.68
CA TYR A 66 0.96 -2.71 -6.78
C TYR A 66 -0.53 -2.70 -6.41
N LYS A 67 -1.41 -2.84 -7.42
CA LYS A 67 -2.87 -2.69 -7.28
C LYS A 67 -3.58 -3.93 -6.79
N ASN A 68 -3.15 -5.10 -7.23
CA ASN A 68 -3.78 -6.39 -6.94
C ASN A 68 -2.71 -7.39 -6.44
N PRO A 69 -2.08 -7.13 -5.28
CA PRO A 69 -1.12 -8.06 -4.70
C PRO A 69 -1.80 -9.37 -4.33
N SER A 70 -1.20 -10.50 -4.71
CA SER A 70 -1.73 -11.85 -4.47
C SER A 70 -1.58 -12.30 -3.02
N ASN A 71 -0.70 -11.66 -2.26
CA ASN A 71 -0.43 -11.94 -0.85
C ASN A 71 -0.14 -10.65 -0.08
N LEU A 72 -0.51 -10.61 1.19
CA LEU A 72 -0.26 -9.50 2.11
C LEU A 72 1.22 -9.15 2.16
N ARG A 73 2.11 -10.14 2.18
CA ARG A 73 3.56 -9.90 2.18
C ARG A 73 4.01 -9.11 0.96
N VAL A 74 3.42 -9.38 -0.22
CA VAL A 74 3.69 -8.58 -1.45
C VAL A 74 3.15 -7.16 -1.29
N ALA A 75 1.94 -7.01 -0.73
CA ALA A 75 1.32 -5.71 -0.49
C ALA A 75 2.13 -4.85 0.50
N GLU A 76 2.67 -5.45 1.55
CA GLU A 76 3.52 -4.79 2.55
C GLU A 76 4.94 -4.49 2.03
N PHE A 77 5.44 -5.32 1.10
CA PHE A 77 6.77 -5.16 0.53
C PHE A 77 6.81 -4.10 -0.56
N ILE A 78 5.80 -4.04 -1.44
CA ILE A 78 5.76 -3.10 -2.57
C ILE A 78 4.97 -1.86 -2.20
N GLY A 79 5.63 -0.71 -2.18
CA GLY A 79 5.05 0.60 -1.85
C GLY A 79 5.70 1.20 -0.61
N SER A 80 6.03 2.49 -0.71
CA SER A 80 6.57 3.27 0.40
C SER A 80 5.74 4.55 0.55
N PRO A 81 5.01 4.74 1.67
CA PRO A 81 5.01 3.91 2.89
C PRO A 81 4.28 2.58 2.70
N LYS A 82 4.47 1.67 3.67
CA LYS A 82 3.81 0.37 3.68
C LYS A 82 2.29 0.51 3.70
N ILE A 83 1.59 -0.49 3.16
CA ILE A 83 0.13 -0.59 3.25
C ILE A 83 -0.32 -0.62 4.72
N ASN A 84 -1.43 0.03 5.03
CA ASN A 84 -2.07 -0.09 6.33
C ASN A 84 -2.82 -1.42 6.40
N VAL A 85 -2.68 -2.12 7.53
CA VAL A 85 -3.33 -3.41 7.75
C VAL A 85 -4.21 -3.31 8.98
N LEU A 86 -5.50 -3.61 8.83
CA LEU A 86 -6.48 -3.57 9.92
C LEU A 86 -7.25 -4.89 10.02
N PRO A 87 -7.51 -5.40 11.22
CA PRO A 87 -8.36 -6.58 11.41
C PRO A 87 -9.82 -6.25 11.07
N ALA A 88 -10.47 -7.17 10.37
CA ALA A 88 -11.87 -7.09 10.02
C ALA A 88 -12.53 -8.47 10.07
N GLU A 89 -13.85 -8.46 9.98
CA GLU A 89 -14.66 -9.67 9.94
C GLU A 89 -15.65 -9.59 8.78
N SER A 90 -15.93 -10.73 8.15
CA SER A 90 -17.02 -10.88 7.20
C SER A 90 -18.17 -11.69 7.78
N ASP A 91 -19.40 -11.36 7.39
CA ASP A 91 -20.59 -12.17 7.71
C ASP A 91 -20.84 -13.27 6.68
N GLU A 92 -21.88 -14.09 6.89
CA GLU A 92 -22.27 -15.18 5.98
C GLU A 92 -22.68 -14.68 4.57
N LYS A 93 -23.02 -13.40 4.45
CA LYS A 93 -23.37 -12.74 3.18
C LYS A 93 -22.15 -12.08 2.52
N GLY A 94 -20.98 -12.14 3.16
CA GLY A 94 -19.74 -11.53 2.69
C GLY A 94 -19.63 -10.04 2.97
N ASN A 95 -20.52 -9.45 3.78
CA ASN A 95 -20.39 -8.05 4.20
C ASN A 95 -19.22 -7.93 5.16
N ILE A 96 -18.32 -6.98 4.89
CA ILE A 96 -17.10 -6.80 5.67
C ILE A 96 -17.29 -5.64 6.64
N THR A 97 -16.95 -5.88 7.91
CA THR A 97 -16.95 -4.87 8.97
C THR A 97 -15.56 -4.75 9.58
N CYS A 98 -15.05 -3.54 9.66
CA CYS A 98 -13.76 -3.21 10.27
C CYS A 98 -13.97 -2.11 11.30
N LYS A 99 -13.61 -2.33 12.57
CA LYS A 99 -13.79 -1.35 13.67
C LYS A 99 -15.21 -0.76 13.72
N GLY A 100 -16.22 -1.61 13.55
CA GLY A 100 -17.63 -1.21 13.52
C GLY A 100 -18.08 -0.44 12.25
N ILE A 101 -17.20 -0.24 11.28
CA ILE A 101 -17.50 0.38 9.97
C ILE A 101 -17.75 -0.73 8.95
N THR A 102 -18.96 -0.79 8.41
CA THR A 102 -19.30 -1.71 7.32
C THR A 102 -18.88 -1.11 5.99
N ILE A 103 -18.15 -1.89 5.20
CA ILE A 103 -17.59 -1.48 3.92
C ILE A 103 -18.62 -1.73 2.82
N SER A 104 -18.63 -0.91 1.77
CA SER A 104 -19.56 -1.09 0.65
C SER A 104 -19.26 -2.33 -0.21
N GLN A 105 -18.02 -2.79 -0.21
CA GLN A 105 -17.59 -3.99 -0.93
C GLN A 105 -17.87 -5.26 -0.12
N THR A 106 -18.18 -6.34 -0.83
CA THR A 106 -18.40 -7.67 -0.26
C THR A 106 -17.39 -8.67 -0.76
N LEU A 107 -17.13 -9.73 0.01
CA LEU A 107 -16.34 -10.85 -0.47
C LEU A 107 -17.02 -11.49 -1.70
N LYS A 108 -16.24 -11.71 -2.76
CA LYS A 108 -16.73 -12.40 -3.96
C LYS A 108 -17.22 -13.81 -3.67
N ASN A 109 -16.58 -14.48 -2.71
CA ASN A 109 -17.01 -15.75 -2.15
C ASN A 109 -17.42 -15.52 -0.69
N PRO A 110 -18.73 -15.32 -0.41
CA PRO A 110 -19.22 -15.10 0.93
C PRO A 110 -18.83 -16.22 1.89
N ASN A 111 -18.23 -15.85 3.01
CA ASN A 111 -17.97 -16.76 4.12
C ASN A 111 -17.84 -15.92 5.39
N LYS A 112 -18.27 -16.47 6.52
CA LYS A 112 -18.04 -15.86 7.82
C LYS A 112 -16.61 -16.16 8.27
N CYS A 113 -15.75 -15.15 8.25
CA CYS A 113 -14.37 -15.32 8.70
C CYS A 113 -13.76 -14.01 9.21
N ASN A 114 -12.67 -14.16 9.96
CA ASN A 114 -11.77 -13.05 10.24
C ASN A 114 -10.83 -12.87 9.06
N LEU A 115 -10.56 -11.62 8.72
CA LEU A 115 -9.73 -11.23 7.59
C LEU A 115 -8.92 -9.97 7.91
N LEU A 116 -7.94 -9.67 7.07
CA LEU A 116 -7.12 -8.48 7.16
C LEU A 116 -7.46 -7.55 5.98
N LEU A 117 -7.70 -6.29 6.29
CA LEU A 117 -7.89 -5.26 5.27
C LEU A 117 -6.60 -4.51 5.03
N GLY A 118 -6.19 -4.47 3.77
CA GLY A 118 -5.10 -3.64 3.29
C GLY A 118 -5.64 -2.35 2.69
N ILE A 119 -5.22 -1.20 3.21
CA ILE A 119 -5.50 0.11 2.62
C ILE A 119 -4.19 0.86 2.41
N ARG A 120 -3.91 1.26 1.17
CA ARG A 120 -2.71 2.05 0.88
C ARG A 120 -2.81 3.44 1.53
N PRO A 121 -1.71 4.05 2.01
CA PRO A 121 -1.74 5.37 2.63
C PRO A 121 -2.40 6.46 1.76
N GLU A 122 -2.23 6.41 0.44
CA GLU A 122 -2.85 7.34 -0.52
C GLU A 122 -4.35 7.11 -0.77
N HIS A 123 -4.91 6.03 -0.23
CA HIS A 123 -6.35 5.74 -0.28
C HIS A 123 -7.05 6.01 1.06
N MET A 124 -6.30 6.49 2.06
CA MET A 124 -6.85 7.05 3.29
C MET A 124 -7.05 8.55 3.10
N GLU A 125 -8.17 9.08 3.55
CA GLU A 125 -8.49 10.50 3.49
C GLU A 125 -8.85 11.02 4.87
N MET A 126 -8.34 12.20 5.21
CA MET A 126 -8.78 12.88 6.42
C MET A 126 -10.14 13.54 6.18
N VAL A 127 -10.99 13.47 7.19
CA VAL A 127 -12.33 14.06 7.15
C VAL A 127 -12.55 14.92 8.39
N GLY A 128 -13.33 16.00 8.23
CA GLY A 128 -13.88 16.71 9.38
C GLY A 128 -14.92 15.86 10.12
N ASN A 129 -15.53 16.44 11.17
CA ASN A 129 -16.66 15.85 11.87
C ASN A 129 -17.90 15.76 10.95
N LYS A 130 -17.98 14.70 10.14
CA LYS A 130 -19.14 14.33 9.33
C LYS A 130 -20.01 13.31 10.07
N LYS A 131 -21.24 13.08 9.61
CA LYS A 131 -22.18 12.09 10.19
C LYS A 131 -21.85 10.61 9.88
N ASN A 132 -20.86 10.35 9.03
CA ASN A 132 -20.46 8.98 8.66
C ASN A 132 -19.56 8.37 9.73
N LYS A 133 -19.45 7.03 9.75
CA LYS A 133 -18.48 6.35 10.59
C LYS A 133 -17.07 6.54 10.00
N TYR A 134 -16.13 6.99 10.83
CA TYR A 134 -14.74 7.23 10.50
C TYR A 134 -13.84 6.56 11.55
N LEU A 135 -12.58 6.36 11.21
CA LEU A 135 -11.55 5.99 12.16
C LEU A 135 -11.01 7.25 12.84
N THR A 136 -11.05 7.27 14.16
CA THR A 136 -10.48 8.36 14.97
C THR A 136 -9.16 7.91 15.59
N GLY A 137 -8.16 8.78 15.54
CA GLY A 137 -6.88 8.53 16.19
C GLY A 137 -6.08 9.81 16.38
N LYS A 138 -4.95 9.68 17.08
CA LYS A 138 -4.05 10.81 17.37
C LYS A 138 -2.80 10.75 16.51
N ILE A 139 -2.40 11.92 16.00
CA ILE A 139 -1.14 12.05 15.26
C ILE A 139 0.03 11.80 16.22
N HIS A 140 0.78 10.74 15.99
CA HIS A 140 1.98 10.40 16.74
C HIS A 140 3.25 10.92 16.05
N HIS A 141 3.29 10.91 14.72
CA HIS A 141 4.43 11.37 13.95
C HIS A 141 4.00 11.97 12.61
N LYS A 142 4.82 12.88 12.07
CA LYS A 142 4.63 13.52 10.77
C LYS A 142 5.94 13.44 9.98
N GLU A 143 5.87 12.94 8.75
CA GLU A 143 6.99 12.90 7.82
C GLU A 143 6.71 13.82 6.63
N ASN A 144 7.48 14.89 6.48
CA ASN A 144 7.33 15.84 5.39
C ASN A 144 8.33 15.53 4.27
N LEU A 145 7.82 15.15 3.10
CA LEU A 145 8.59 14.85 1.90
C LEU A 145 8.45 15.93 0.83
N GLY A 146 8.01 17.14 1.22
CA GLY A 146 7.81 18.29 0.33
C GLY A 146 6.40 18.34 -0.24
N SER A 147 6.15 17.59 -1.32
CA SER A 147 4.81 17.49 -1.92
C SER A 147 3.84 16.68 -1.06
N ASP A 148 4.38 15.67 -0.38
CA ASP A 148 3.63 14.72 0.41
C ASP A 148 3.92 14.88 1.89
N LEU A 149 2.87 14.70 2.70
CA LEU A 149 2.95 14.63 4.15
C LEU A 149 2.35 13.30 4.62
N TYR A 150 3.16 12.46 5.25
CA TYR A 150 2.69 11.23 5.88
C TYR A 150 2.40 11.47 7.35
N LEU A 151 1.17 11.16 7.75
CA LEU A 151 0.70 11.26 9.12
C LEU A 151 0.63 9.85 9.70
N HIS A 152 1.43 9.59 10.73
CA HIS A 152 1.34 8.35 11.50
C HIS A 152 0.34 8.58 12.63
N VAL A 153 -0.79 7.89 12.54
CA VAL A 153 -1.92 8.03 13.45
C VAL A 153 -2.07 6.75 14.25
N VAL A 154 -2.13 6.89 15.58
CA VAL A 154 -2.50 5.78 16.48
C VAL A 154 -4.01 5.83 16.66
N LEU A 155 -4.70 4.77 16.27
CA LEU A 155 -6.14 4.67 16.40
C LEU A 155 -6.55 4.57 17.87
N ASN A 156 -7.64 5.24 18.23
CA ASN A 156 -8.15 5.24 19.61
C ASN A 156 -8.66 3.85 20.03
N GLU A 157 -9.22 3.10 19.08
CA GLU A 157 -9.67 1.72 19.30
C GLU A 157 -8.58 0.74 18.85
N GLY A 158 -7.84 0.14 19.78
CA GLY A 158 -6.98 -1.04 19.53
C GLY A 158 -5.48 -0.80 19.35
N GLU A 159 -4.98 0.41 19.62
CA GLU A 159 -3.54 0.79 19.54
C GLU A 159 -2.89 0.60 18.16
N GLU A 160 -3.65 0.25 17.11
CA GLU A 160 -3.09 0.09 15.77
C GLU A 160 -2.61 1.42 15.20
N LYS A 161 -1.53 1.34 14.40
CA LYS A 161 -0.93 2.49 13.73
C LYS A 161 -1.28 2.43 12.25
N ILE A 162 -1.81 3.54 11.75
CA ILE A 162 -2.06 3.74 10.32
C ILE A 162 -1.24 4.94 9.83
N ILE A 163 -0.94 4.94 8.54
CA ILE A 163 -0.27 6.01 7.82
C ILE A 163 -1.26 6.59 6.82
N ILE A 164 -1.45 7.89 6.87
CA ILE A 164 -2.30 8.62 5.93
C ILE A 164 -1.40 9.52 5.11
N ARG A 165 -1.50 9.43 3.77
CA ARG A 165 -0.87 10.40 2.88
C ARG A 165 -1.82 11.56 2.65
N SER A 166 -1.33 12.77 2.89
CA SER A 166 -2.00 14.02 2.56
C SER A 166 -1.11 14.87 1.68
N ASP A 167 -1.72 15.70 0.84
CA ASP A 167 -1.01 16.79 0.20
C ASP A 167 -0.59 17.81 1.28
N SER A 168 0.57 18.43 1.10
CA SER A 168 1.21 19.25 2.14
C SER A 168 0.43 20.52 2.50
N THR A 169 -0.51 20.98 1.67
CA THR A 169 -1.34 22.17 1.94
C THR A 169 -2.44 21.95 2.98
N ASP A 170 -3.02 20.75 3.04
CA ASP A 170 -4.21 20.49 3.86
C ASP A 170 -3.87 20.02 5.29
N ALA A 171 -2.65 19.54 5.49
CA ALA A 171 -2.24 18.84 6.71
C ALA A 171 -1.05 19.49 7.44
N PHE A 172 -0.52 20.61 6.92
CA PHE A 172 0.66 21.25 7.50
C PHE A 172 0.44 21.74 8.93
N ASP A 173 -0.71 22.38 9.18
CA ASP A 173 -1.02 23.03 10.45
C ASP A 173 -1.39 22.05 11.57
N LEU A 174 -1.66 20.79 11.23
CA LEU A 174 -1.98 19.73 12.21
C LEU A 174 -0.81 19.47 13.14
N LYS A 175 -1.07 19.37 14.44
CA LYS A 175 -0.01 19.17 15.44
C LYS A 175 0.09 17.71 15.87
N ILE A 176 1.29 17.32 16.29
CA ILE A 176 1.48 16.04 16.98
C ILE A 176 0.63 16.05 18.26
N GLY A 177 -0.10 14.96 18.50
CA GLY A 177 -1.06 14.80 19.59
C GLY A 177 -2.48 15.24 19.25
N GLU A 178 -2.69 15.92 18.11
CA GLU A 178 -4.02 16.30 17.65
C GLU A 178 -4.82 15.08 17.19
N GLU A 179 -6.13 15.12 17.42
CA GLU A 179 -7.04 14.08 17.01
C GLU A 179 -7.50 14.33 15.57
N VAL A 180 -7.44 13.28 14.76
CA VAL A 180 -7.86 13.30 13.37
C VAL A 180 -8.84 12.18 13.11
N ASN A 181 -9.82 12.50 12.27
CA ASN A 181 -10.75 11.53 11.72
C ASN A 181 -10.33 11.18 10.30
N SER A 182 -10.42 9.90 9.96
CA SER A 182 -10.02 9.38 8.67
C SER A 182 -11.03 8.38 8.13
N GLU A 183 -11.19 8.38 6.81
CA GLU A 183 -11.95 7.38 6.08
C GLU A 183 -11.07 6.76 4.98
N TRP A 184 -11.56 5.68 4.39
CA TRP A 184 -10.89 5.00 3.27
C TRP A 184 -11.74 5.09 2.01
N LYS A 185 -11.07 5.10 0.85
CA LYS A 185 -11.74 4.93 -0.44
C LYS A 185 -12.22 3.50 -0.58
N ALA A 186 -13.52 3.27 -0.43
CA ALA A 186 -14.09 1.93 -0.39
C ALA A 186 -13.74 1.08 -1.62
N GLU A 187 -13.61 1.68 -2.81
CA GLU A 187 -13.25 0.97 -4.05
C GLU A 187 -11.79 0.47 -4.13
N LYS A 188 -10.94 0.94 -3.20
CA LYS A 188 -9.49 0.74 -3.22
C LYS A 188 -8.99 -0.16 -2.08
N ILE A 189 -9.91 -0.80 -1.38
CA ILE A 189 -9.60 -1.71 -0.28
C ILE A 189 -9.16 -3.05 -0.87
N LEU A 190 -8.20 -3.67 -0.19
CA LEU A 190 -7.76 -5.03 -0.43
C LEU A 190 -8.15 -5.87 0.80
N ALA A 191 -8.52 -7.13 0.57
CA ALA A 191 -8.80 -8.08 1.63
C ALA A 191 -7.84 -9.26 1.53
N PHE A 192 -7.41 -9.78 2.67
CA PHE A 192 -6.54 -10.93 2.81
C PHE A 192 -7.08 -11.85 3.90
N ASP A 193 -6.90 -13.16 3.76
CA ASP A 193 -7.14 -14.07 4.88
C ASP A 193 -6.03 -13.97 5.94
N LEU A 194 -6.16 -14.74 7.03
CA LEU A 194 -5.19 -14.74 8.12
C LEU A 194 -3.84 -15.36 7.72
N ASP A 195 -3.79 -16.16 6.65
CA ASP A 195 -2.57 -16.69 6.05
C ASP A 195 -1.93 -15.68 5.05
N GLY A 196 -2.58 -14.53 4.88
CA GLY A 196 -2.15 -13.42 4.03
C GLY A 196 -2.50 -13.60 2.55
N LYS A 197 -3.27 -14.61 2.14
CA LYS A 197 -3.69 -14.77 0.75
C LYS A 197 -4.77 -13.76 0.39
N SER A 198 -4.67 -13.15 -0.79
CA SER A 198 -5.66 -12.18 -1.25
C SER A 198 -7.06 -12.80 -1.42
N LEU A 199 -8.06 -12.12 -0.89
CA LEU A 199 -9.47 -12.43 -1.01
C LEU A 199 -10.12 -11.48 -2.02
N PRO A 200 -10.68 -11.98 -3.14
CA PRO A 200 -11.29 -11.12 -4.14
C PRO A 200 -12.57 -10.46 -3.62
N LEU A 201 -12.73 -9.18 -3.91
CA LEU A 201 -13.91 -8.37 -3.55
C LEU A 201 -14.80 -8.13 -4.77
N ASN A 202 -16.12 -8.07 -4.54
CA ASN A 202 -17.08 -7.55 -5.51
C ASN A 202 -17.00 -6.02 -5.49
N LYS A 203 -16.69 -5.43 -6.65
CA LYS A 203 -16.68 -3.98 -6.87
C LYS A 203 -18.05 -3.49 -7.28
#